data_AF-A0A2A4U4Q9-F1
#
_entry.id   AF-A0A2A4U4Q9-F1
#
_cell.length_a   1.000
_cell.length_b   1.000
_cell.length_c   1.000
_cell.angle_alpha   90.00
_cell.angle_beta   90.00
_cell.angle_gamma   90.00
#
_symmetry.space_group_name_H-M   'P 1'
#
loop_
_entity.id
_entity.type
_entity.pdbx_description
1 polymer ?
#
loop_
_entity_poly.entity_id
_entity_poly.type
_entity_poly.pdbx_seq_one_letter_code
_entity_poly.pdbx_strand_id
1 'polypeptide(L)'
;MIPSRTQALLFDFGGTLDSNGIHWPERFFSLYVEEGVTLERGTFDRAFYDSDDHLHTRHILKGLDLEETVLLQCSDTVKALNIKEEVGIRVAKKFAAQSRE
;
A
#
# COMPACT_ATOMS: atom_id res chain seq x y z
N MET A 1 10.08 -31.68 -26.44
CA MET A 1 9.83 -30.61 -25.47
C MET A 1 8.93 -29.59 -26.13
N ILE A 2 7.64 -29.55 -25.78
CA ILE A 2 6.68 -28.60 -26.37
C ILE A 2 6.88 -27.28 -25.61
N PRO A 3 7.15 -26.14 -26.27
CA PRO A 3 7.27 -24.86 -25.58
C PRO A 3 5.92 -24.54 -24.93
N SER A 4 5.90 -24.29 -23.61
CA SER A 4 4.66 -23.89 -22.93
C SER A 4 4.23 -22.53 -23.47
N ARG A 5 3.24 -22.54 -24.36
CA ARG A 5 2.57 -21.33 -24.83
C ARG A 5 1.71 -20.81 -23.67
N THR A 6 2.06 -19.65 -23.11
CA THR A 6 1.23 -18.95 -22.11
C THR A 6 -0.21 -18.89 -22.61
N GLN A 7 -1.12 -19.58 -21.92
CA GLN A 7 -2.51 -19.72 -22.37
C GLN A 7 -3.40 -18.58 -21.87
N ALA A 8 -3.04 -17.98 -20.73
CA ALA A 8 -3.74 -16.84 -20.13
C ALA A 8 -2.75 -15.97 -19.33
N LEU A 9 -3.06 -14.68 -19.24
CA LEU A 9 -2.40 -13.71 -18.38
C LEU A 9 -3.46 -13.13 -17.44
N LEU A 10 -3.26 -13.29 -16.13
CA LEU A 10 -4.12 -12.70 -15.11
C LEU A 10 -3.48 -11.42 -14.59
N PHE A 11 -4.22 -10.32 -14.64
CA PHE A 11 -3.85 -9.08 -13.98
C PHE A 11 -4.57 -9.02 -12.64
N ASP A 12 -3.80 -8.98 -11.55
CA ASP A 12 -4.33 -8.70 -10.21
C ASP A 12 -4.00 -7.25 -9.86
N PHE A 13 -5.02 -6.52 -9.42
CA PHE A 13 -4.92 -5.11 -9.05
C PHE A 13 -4.89 -4.93 -7.52
N GLY A 14 -4.48 -5.98 -6.80
CA GLY A 14 -4.31 -5.98 -5.35
C GLY A 14 -5.58 -6.40 -4.61
N GLY A 15 -5.41 -7.23 -3.61
CA GLY A 15 -6.43 -7.81 -2.75
C GLY A 15 -6.91 -9.20 -3.17
N THR A 16 -6.90 -9.55 -4.47
CA THR A 16 -7.58 -10.75 -4.96
C THR A 16 -6.76 -12.02 -4.76
N LEU A 17 -5.48 -12.02 -5.14
CA LEU A 17 -4.61 -13.21 -4.98
C LEU A 17 -3.73 -13.14 -3.73
N ASP A 18 -3.48 -11.94 -3.23
CA ASP A 18 -2.51 -11.63 -2.18
C ASP A 18 -3.15 -11.42 -0.79
N SER A 19 -4.49 -11.37 -0.67
CA SER A 19 -5.14 -11.01 0.61
C SER A 19 -6.56 -11.54 0.82
N ASN A 20 -6.90 -12.74 0.33
CA ASN A 20 -8.24 -13.34 0.47
C ASN A 20 -9.39 -12.42 -0.02
N GLY A 21 -9.14 -11.59 -1.02
CA GLY A 21 -10.12 -10.63 -1.56
C GLY A 21 -10.15 -9.27 -0.86
N ILE A 22 -9.30 -9.01 0.14
CA ILE A 22 -9.29 -7.73 0.87
C ILE A 22 -8.45 -6.68 0.13
N HIS A 23 -9.09 -5.62 -0.35
CA HIS A 23 -8.43 -4.51 -1.02
C HIS A 23 -7.40 -3.81 -0.11
N TRP A 24 -6.30 -3.33 -0.71
CA TRP A 24 -5.20 -2.68 0.01
C TRP A 24 -5.64 -1.48 0.87
N PRO A 25 -6.50 -0.55 0.40
CA PRO A 25 -6.95 0.57 1.24
C PRO A 25 -7.61 0.11 2.55
N GLU A 26 -8.37 -0.99 2.55
CA GLU A 26 -8.97 -1.56 3.76
C GLU A 26 -7.90 -2.08 4.73
N ARG A 27 -6.86 -2.75 4.19
CA ARG A 27 -5.73 -3.23 4.99
C ARG A 27 -4.97 -2.07 5.61
N PHE A 28 -4.63 -1.05 4.82
CA PHE A 28 -3.94 0.13 5.32
C PHE A 28 -4.76 0.87 6.37
N PHE A 29 -6.05 1.13 6.12
CA PHE A 29 -6.92 1.80 7.08
C PHE A 29 -6.93 1.07 8.42
N SER A 30 -7.08 -0.26 8.40
CA SER A 30 -7.06 -1.09 9.61
C SER A 30 -5.73 -0.96 10.37
N LEU A 31 -4.60 -1.00 9.65
CA LEU A 31 -3.27 -0.83 10.24
C LEU A 31 -3.08 0.57 10.86
N TYR A 32 -3.58 1.64 10.23
CA TYR A 32 -3.53 2.98 10.82
C TYR A 32 -4.35 3.08 12.10
N VAL A 33 -5.53 2.45 12.14
CA VAL A 33 -6.37 2.38 13.35
C VAL A 33 -5.68 1.58 14.46
N GLU A 34 -5.04 0.46 14.13
CA GLU A 34 -4.25 -0.34 15.09
C GLU A 34 -3.06 0.42 15.69
N GLU A 35 -2.47 1.35 14.92
CA GLU A 35 -1.42 2.27 15.41
C GLU A 35 -1.97 3.41 16.29
N GLY A 36 -3.26 3.37 16.64
CA GLY A 36 -3.92 4.32 17.53
C GLY A 36 -4.34 5.62 16.87
N VAL A 37 -4.32 5.70 15.53
CA VAL A 37 -4.80 6.88 14.81
C VAL A 37 -6.32 6.87 14.74
N THR A 38 -6.95 7.93 15.25
CA THR A 38 -8.39 8.14 15.07
C THR A 38 -8.63 8.86 13.74
N LEU A 39 -9.08 8.12 12.72
CA LEU A 39 -9.34 8.63 11.38
C LEU A 39 -10.81 8.45 10.99
N GLU A 40 -11.37 9.49 10.38
CA GLU A 40 -12.59 9.34 9.60
C GLU A 40 -12.23 8.72 8.24
N ARG A 41 -13.05 7.78 7.75
CA ARG A 41 -12.72 6.95 6.59
C ARG A 41 -12.50 7.79 5.33
N GLY A 42 -13.38 8.73 5.02
CA GLY A 42 -13.24 9.60 3.85
C GLY A 42 -12.00 10.49 3.91
N THR A 43 -11.53 10.86 5.10
CA THR A 43 -10.29 11.63 5.30
C THR A 43 -9.07 10.76 5.02
N PHE A 44 -9.07 9.52 5.50
CA PHE A 44 -8.04 8.54 5.14
C PHE A 44 -8.03 8.28 3.62
N ASP A 45 -9.18 7.99 3.02
CA ASP A 45 -9.27 7.65 1.60
C ASP A 45 -8.70 8.78 0.73
N ARG A 46 -9.06 10.04 1.00
CA ARG A 46 -8.51 11.19 0.27
C ARG A 46 -6.99 11.26 0.36
N ALA A 47 -6.42 11.06 1.54
CA ALA A 47 -4.97 11.11 1.74
C ALA A 47 -4.25 9.92 1.09
N PHE A 48 -4.82 8.72 1.23
CA PHE A 48 -4.27 7.50 0.66
C PHE A 48 -4.27 7.54 -0.87
N TYR A 49 -5.40 7.91 -1.49
CA TYR A 49 -5.50 8.03 -2.95
C TYR A 49 -4.67 9.19 -3.49
N ASP A 50 -4.59 10.33 -2.79
CA ASP A 50 -3.66 11.39 -3.16
C ASP A 50 -2.21 10.90 -3.20
N SER A 51 -1.80 10.09 -2.22
CA SER A 51 -0.48 9.47 -2.24
C SER A 51 -0.33 8.48 -3.40
N ASP A 52 -1.30 7.58 -3.59
CA ASP A 52 -1.24 6.50 -4.58
C ASP A 52 -1.18 7.06 -6.02
N ASP A 53 -2.10 7.96 -6.36
CA ASP A 53 -2.20 8.58 -7.68
C ASP A 53 -0.95 9.39 -8.05
N HIS A 54 -0.29 10.00 -7.06
CA HIS A 54 0.85 10.89 -7.28
C HIS A 54 2.21 10.29 -6.93
N LEU A 55 2.28 9.05 -6.43
CA LEU A 55 3.51 8.45 -5.92
C LEU A 55 4.65 8.50 -6.96
N HIS A 56 4.30 8.20 -8.22
CA HIS A 56 5.21 8.22 -9.36
C HIS A 56 5.68 9.62 -9.80
N THR A 57 4.92 10.66 -9.44
CA THR A 57 5.30 12.06 -9.71
C THR A 57 6.12 12.67 -8.57
N ARG A 58 5.94 12.15 -7.34
CA ARG A 58 6.63 12.60 -6.13
C ARG A 58 7.99 11.89 -5.96
N HIS A 59 8.12 10.65 -6.43
CA HIS A 59 9.30 9.81 -6.21
C HIS A 59 9.76 9.09 -7.48
N ILE A 60 11.05 8.73 -7.52
CA ILE A 60 11.60 7.86 -8.56
C ILE A 60 11.38 6.41 -8.11
N LEU A 61 10.38 5.73 -8.70
CA LEU A 61 10.02 4.36 -8.31
C LEU A 61 10.90 3.28 -8.96
N LYS A 62 11.69 3.65 -9.98
CA LYS A 62 12.51 2.69 -10.72
C LYS A 62 13.59 2.10 -9.81
N GLY A 63 13.54 0.77 -9.63
CA GLY A 63 14.52 0.02 -8.86
C GLY A 63 14.13 -0.18 -7.40
N LEU A 64 12.98 0.35 -6.97
CA LEU A 64 12.44 0.07 -5.64
C LEU A 64 11.75 -1.28 -5.61
N ASP A 65 11.85 -1.95 -4.47
CA ASP A 65 11.04 -3.12 -4.17
C ASP A 65 9.68 -2.75 -3.53
N LEU A 66 8.91 -3.76 -3.14
CA LEU A 66 7.61 -3.58 -2.51
C LEU A 66 7.71 -2.81 -1.19
N GLU A 67 8.70 -3.13 -0.35
CA GLU A 67 8.83 -2.54 0.99
C GLU A 67 9.23 -1.08 0.89
N GLU A 68 10.17 -0.77 0.00
CA GLU A 68 10.58 0.61 -0.31
C GLU A 68 9.41 1.43 -0.89
N THR A 69 8.63 0.83 -1.80
CA THR A 69 7.47 1.51 -2.41
C THR A 69 6.35 1.76 -1.38
N VAL A 70 6.04 0.77 -0.55
CA VAL A 70 5.02 0.89 0.51
C VAL A 70 5.46 1.90 1.58
N LEU A 71 6.76 1.98 1.88
CA LEU A 71 7.28 3.00 2.78
C LEU A 71 6.99 4.41 2.26
N LEU A 72 7.27 4.69 0.97
CA LEU A 72 6.97 5.99 0.37
C LEU A 72 5.47 6.31 0.37
N GLN A 73 4.63 5.32 0.05
CA GLN A 73 3.17 5.47 0.09
C GLN A 73 2.67 5.84 1.49
N CYS A 74 3.17 5.16 2.53
CA CYS A 74 2.80 5.45 3.90
C CYS A 74 3.33 6.82 4.36
N SER A 75 4.57 7.17 4.01
CA SER A 75 5.17 8.47 4.30
C SER A 75 4.35 9.63 3.71
N ASP A 76 3.93 9.53 2.46
CA ASP A 76 3.14 10.58 1.83
C ASP A 76 1.70 10.63 2.37
N THR A 77 1.11 9.48 2.69
CA THR A 77 -0.20 9.40 3.36
C THR A 77 -0.19 10.11 4.72
N VAL A 78 0.80 9.86 5.58
CA VAL A 78 0.86 10.50 6.91
C VAL A 78 1.17 11.99 6.82
N LYS A 79 1.96 12.43 5.82
CA LYS A 79 2.15 13.87 5.54
C LYS A 79 0.83 14.53 5.17
N ALA A 80 0.04 13.92 4.28
CA ALA A 80 -1.28 14.45 3.87
C ALA A 80 -2.27 14.48 5.04
N LEU A 81 -2.18 13.54 5.98
CA LEU A 81 -3.00 13.50 7.20
C LEU A 81 -2.47 14.38 8.34
N ASN A 82 -1.30 15.00 8.18
CA ASN A 82 -0.58 15.73 9.24
C ASN A 82 -0.38 14.88 10.52
N ILE A 83 0.02 13.63 10.32
CA ILE A 83 0.35 12.65 11.37
C ILE A 83 1.87 12.47 11.45
N LYS A 84 2.33 12.07 12.62
CA LYS A 84 3.72 11.68 12.88
C LYS A 84 4.23 10.62 11.88
N GLU A 85 5.37 10.91 11.26
CA GLU A 85 6.05 10.06 10.28
C GLU A 85 6.27 8.63 10.80
N GLU A 86 6.57 8.47 12.09
CA GLU A 86 6.84 7.17 12.68
C GLU A 86 5.64 6.21 12.59
N VAL A 87 4.41 6.74 12.49
CA VAL A 87 3.22 5.92 12.25
C VAL A 87 3.29 5.29 10.86
N GLY A 88 3.60 6.08 9.83
CA GLY A 88 3.71 5.60 8.45
C GLY A 88 4.77 4.51 8.30
N ILE A 89 5.93 4.70 8.95
CA ILE A 89 7.01 3.69 8.98
C ILE A 89 6.52 2.37 9.60
N ARG A 90 5.78 2.41 10.72
CA ARG A 90 5.29 1.20 11.40
C ARG A 90 4.21 0.50 10.57
N VAL A 91 3.28 1.26 9.97
CA VAL A 91 2.27 0.71 9.06
C VAL A 91 2.92 0.04 7.86
N ALA A 92 3.89 0.69 7.21
CA ALA A 92 4.61 0.13 6.07
C ALA A 92 5.28 -1.21 6.42
N LYS A 93 5.99 -1.25 7.56
CA LYS A 93 6.65 -2.47 8.05
C LYS A 93 5.65 -3.60 8.32
N LYS A 94 4.52 -3.31 8.96
CA LYS A 94 3.47 -4.31 9.22
C LYS A 94 2.85 -4.83 7.92
N PHE A 95 2.55 -3.94 6.98
CA PHE A 95 1.98 -4.31 5.69
C PHE A 95 2.93 -5.22 4.88
N ALA A 96 4.21 -4.84 4.80
CA ALA A 96 5.22 -5.62 4.09
C ALA A 96 5.43 -7.00 4.73
N ALA A 97 5.39 -7.10 6.06
CA ALA A 97 5.47 -8.37 6.77
C ALA A 97 4.27 -9.28 6.44
N GLN A 98 3.04 -8.76 6.50
CA GLN A 98 1.82 -9.52 6.17
C GLN A 98 1.76 -9.98 4.71
N SER A 99 2.45 -9.29 3.80
CA SER A 99 2.40 -9.59 2.35
C SER A 99 3.48 -10.59 1.92
N ARG A 100 4.28 -11.09 2.87
CA ARG A 100 5.29 -12.15 2.66
C ARG A 100 4.83 -13.52 3.16
N GLU A 101 3.68 -13.59 3.84
CA GLU A 101 3.04 -14.82 4.34
C GLU A 101 2.24 -15.53 3.25
#